data_AF-U6K134-F1
#
_entry.id   AF-U6K134-F1
#
_cell.length_a   1.000
_cell.length_b   1.000
_cell.length_c   1.000
_cell.angle_alpha   90.00
_cell.angle_beta   90.00
_cell.angle_gamma   90.00
#
_symmetry.space_group_name_H-M   'P 1'
#
loop_
_entity.id
_entity.type
_entity.pdbx_description
1 polymer ?
#
loop_
_entity_poly.entity_id
_entity_poly.type
_entity_poly.pdbx_seq_one_letter_code
_entity_poly.pdbx_strand_id
1 'polypeptide(L)'
;MHRMSPAAVAAVAASSAAAVAAAVAAAVVFGISNDSLISSIDAQSPGVSAEETPHAAADVSPLQQQQQQQQQRQEQQQQQRKRRQHLGAVPTAKKETPCSTGDTSSGDSSSKEVSAAAAAAAAAAAAAAAATADAAADDAPETAATAAAAAVRETKAETRDAAAAAAAATQQTRFSPKQQQQQQQQQQQQQQEQQQQQQQQQPRVCHKAAAEETQILQQQEKCLQLTANSLLLLLLLLRLQQQQKQEHQLLLQLLQPLGDPDAIQAAAAAAAAAAATAATAAATAAAEALKTPSG
;
A
#
# COMPACT_ATOMS: atom_id res chain seq x y z
N MET A 1 -2.72 7.78 -0.78
CA MET A 1 -2.99 6.34 -1.06
C MET A 1 -4.21 5.90 -0.25
N HIS A 2 -5.41 6.05 -0.79
CA HIS A 2 -6.62 5.49 -0.18
C HIS A 2 -6.75 4.05 -0.65
N ARG A 3 -6.21 3.10 0.11
CA ARG A 3 -6.54 1.69 -0.07
C ARG A 3 -8.04 1.56 0.22
N MET A 4 -8.82 1.20 -0.81
CA MET A 4 -10.21 0.84 -0.59
C MET A 4 -10.24 -0.31 0.42
N SER A 5 -11.04 -0.17 1.48
CA SER A 5 -11.12 -1.18 2.50
C SER A 5 -11.63 -2.48 1.86
N PRO A 6 -11.20 -3.67 2.31
CA PRO A 6 -11.71 -4.95 1.81
C PRO A 6 -13.24 -5.05 1.94
N ALA A 7 -13.86 -4.29 2.85
CA ALA A 7 -15.31 -4.14 2.95
C ALA A 7 -15.94 -3.45 1.73
N ALA A 8 -15.28 -2.46 1.12
CA ALA A 8 -15.75 -1.81 -0.09
C ALA A 8 -15.69 -2.76 -1.31
N VAL A 9 -14.65 -3.59 -1.41
CA VAL A 9 -14.53 -4.60 -2.47
C VAL A 9 -15.61 -5.67 -2.33
N ALA A 10 -15.89 -6.12 -1.10
CA ALA A 10 -16.97 -7.07 -0.82
C ALA A 10 -18.36 -6.49 -1.13
N ALA A 11 -18.59 -5.20 -0.84
CA ALA A 11 -19.86 -4.53 -1.15
C ALA A 11 -20.10 -4.40 -2.66
N VAL A 12 -19.06 -4.13 -3.46
CA VAL A 12 -19.17 -4.07 -4.92
C VAL A 12 -19.46 -5.47 -5.50
N ALA A 13 -18.79 -6.51 -4.99
CA ALA A 13 -19.06 -7.89 -5.40
C ALA A 13 -20.51 -8.32 -5.07
N ALA A 14 -21.00 -8.02 -3.86
CA ALA A 14 -22.37 -8.32 -3.44
C ALA A 14 -23.42 -7.57 -4.28
N SER A 15 -23.16 -6.29 -4.60
CA SER A 15 -24.02 -5.49 -5.48
C SER A 15 -24.12 -6.08 -6.89
N SER A 16 -22.99 -6.53 -7.46
CA SER A 16 -22.97 -7.16 -8.78
C SER A 16 -23.74 -8.49 -8.83
N ALA A 17 -23.61 -9.32 -7.78
CA ALA A 17 -24.34 -10.59 -7.68
C ALA A 17 -25.86 -10.36 -7.55
N ALA A 18 -26.27 -9.36 -6.77
CA ALA A 18 -27.67 -8.98 -6.63
C ALA A 18 -28.26 -8.43 -7.95
N ALA A 19 -27.49 -7.64 -8.70
CA ALA A 19 -27.91 -7.11 -10.00
C ALA A 19 -28.09 -8.22 -11.05
N VAL A 20 -27.19 -9.21 -11.09
CA VAL A 20 -27.30 -10.37 -11.98
C VAL A 20 -28.51 -11.24 -11.60
N ALA A 21 -28.71 -11.49 -10.31
CA ALA A 21 -29.89 -12.24 -9.85
C ALA A 21 -31.21 -11.53 -10.19
N ALA A 22 -31.26 -10.20 -10.06
CA ALA A 22 -32.42 -9.40 -10.43
C ALA A 22 -32.67 -9.39 -11.95
N ALA A 23 -31.61 -9.33 -12.77
CA ALA A 23 -31.73 -9.40 -14.23
C ALA A 23 -32.23 -10.77 -14.71
N VAL A 24 -31.73 -11.86 -14.10
CA VAL A 24 -32.21 -13.22 -14.39
C VAL A 24 -33.67 -13.40 -13.95
N ALA A 25 -34.05 -12.90 -12.77
CA ALA A 25 -35.44 -12.94 -12.32
C ALA A 25 -36.37 -12.13 -13.24
N ALA A 26 -35.94 -10.94 -13.69
CA ALA A 26 -36.70 -10.12 -14.62
C ALA A 26 -36.87 -10.79 -15.99
N ALA A 27 -35.83 -11.46 -16.51
CA ALA A 27 -35.90 -12.20 -17.76
C ALA A 27 -36.87 -13.39 -17.69
N VAL A 28 -36.93 -14.08 -16.53
CA VAL A 28 -37.89 -15.17 -16.29
C VAL A 28 -39.33 -14.64 -16.20
N VAL A 29 -39.55 -13.48 -15.57
CA VAL A 29 -40.88 -12.87 -15.42
C VAL A 29 -41.42 -12.33 -16.75
N PHE A 30 -40.57 -11.76 -17.61
CA PHE A 30 -41.00 -11.17 -18.88
C PHE A 30 -41.17 -12.16 -20.03
N GLY A 31 -40.92 -13.46 -19.82
CA GLY A 31 -41.18 -14.49 -20.83
C GLY A 31 -40.45 -14.22 -22.15
N ILE A 32 -39.28 -13.56 -22.08
CA ILE A 32 -38.45 -13.30 -23.26
C ILE A 32 -37.96 -14.67 -23.74
N SER A 33 -38.57 -15.17 -24.80
CA SER A 33 -38.23 -16.45 -25.40
C SER A 33 -36.78 -16.38 -25.91
N ASN A 34 -35.96 -17.34 -25.51
CA ASN A 34 -34.50 -17.39 -25.74
C ASN A 34 -34.06 -17.26 -27.21
N ASP A 35 -34.98 -17.44 -28.17
CA ASP A 35 -34.67 -17.35 -29.60
C ASP A 35 -34.31 -15.93 -30.10
N SER A 36 -34.71 -14.87 -29.39
CA SER A 36 -34.35 -13.49 -29.77
C SER A 36 -32.97 -13.01 -29.28
N LEU A 37 -32.39 -13.62 -28.25
CA LEU A 37 -31.10 -13.17 -27.69
C LEU A 37 -29.87 -13.78 -28.41
N ILE A 38 -30.03 -14.94 -29.04
CA ILE A 38 -28.94 -15.62 -29.75
C ILE A 38 -28.63 -14.94 -31.11
N SER A 39 -29.61 -14.25 -31.72
CA SER A 39 -29.42 -13.62 -33.04
C SER A 39 -28.67 -12.28 -33.03
N SER A 40 -28.38 -11.69 -31.86
CA SER A 40 -27.74 -10.36 -31.77
C SER A 40 -26.26 -10.37 -31.37
N ILE A 41 -25.66 -11.54 -31.07
CA ILE A 41 -24.26 -11.61 -30.61
C ILE A 41 -23.29 -11.97 -31.76
N ASP A 42 -23.79 -12.38 -32.93
CA ASP A 42 -22.97 -12.94 -34.02
C ASP A 42 -22.41 -11.91 -35.03
N ALA A 43 -22.52 -10.60 -34.78
CA ALA A 43 -22.18 -9.59 -35.80
C ALA A 43 -20.87 -8.82 -35.62
N GLN A 44 -20.07 -9.06 -34.56
CA GLN A 44 -18.79 -8.36 -34.37
C GLN A 44 -17.69 -9.29 -33.83
N SER A 45 -17.18 -10.17 -34.67
CA SER A 45 -15.88 -10.81 -34.46
C SER A 45 -15.01 -10.63 -35.71
N PRO A 46 -14.16 -9.58 -35.77
CA PRO A 46 -13.10 -9.56 -36.76
C PRO A 46 -12.02 -10.55 -36.31
N GLY A 47 -11.80 -11.56 -37.16
CA GLY A 47 -10.77 -12.56 -36.97
C GLY A 47 -9.39 -11.92 -36.83
N VAL A 48 -8.71 -12.31 -35.77
CA VAL A 48 -7.26 -12.19 -35.63
C VAL A 48 -6.69 -13.59 -35.46
N SER A 49 -6.35 -14.18 -36.60
CA SER A 49 -5.34 -15.21 -36.66
C SER A 49 -4.00 -14.58 -36.29
N ALA A 50 -3.42 -15.00 -35.18
CA ALA A 50 -1.98 -14.89 -34.94
C ALA A 50 -1.59 -15.98 -33.92
N GLU A 51 -0.84 -16.96 -34.42
CA GLU A 51 0.14 -17.67 -33.60
C GLU A 51 0.99 -16.64 -32.85
N GLU A 52 1.14 -16.79 -31.54
CA GLU A 52 2.37 -16.39 -30.85
C GLU A 52 2.43 -17.11 -29.48
N THR A 53 3.32 -18.11 -29.42
CA THR A 53 4.12 -18.34 -28.21
C THR A 53 5.04 -17.11 -28.01
N PRO A 54 5.51 -16.74 -26.80
CA PRO A 54 5.75 -17.60 -25.64
C PRO A 54 5.36 -17.01 -24.26
N HIS A 55 5.46 -17.86 -23.24
CA HIS A 55 5.56 -17.51 -21.83
C HIS A 55 6.76 -16.57 -21.55
N ALA A 56 6.62 -15.28 -21.82
CA ALA A 56 7.51 -14.23 -21.30
C ALA A 56 6.96 -13.74 -19.95
N ALA A 57 6.89 -14.64 -18.98
CA ALA A 57 6.54 -14.28 -17.60
C ALA A 57 7.71 -13.49 -17.00
N ALA A 58 7.65 -12.17 -17.13
CA ALA A 58 8.09 -11.19 -16.15
C ALA A 58 9.36 -11.51 -15.33
N ASP A 59 10.47 -11.84 -15.98
CA ASP A 59 11.81 -11.83 -15.35
C ASP A 59 12.35 -10.39 -15.23
N VAL A 60 11.45 -9.49 -14.79
CA VAL A 60 11.76 -8.17 -14.27
C VAL A 60 11.95 -8.42 -12.77
N SER A 61 13.15 -8.41 -12.18
CA SER A 61 14.38 -7.85 -12.68
C SER A 61 15.52 -8.13 -11.68
N PRO A 62 16.38 -9.14 -11.88
CA PRO A 62 17.66 -9.20 -11.18
C PRO A 62 18.47 -7.90 -11.39
N LEU A 63 18.29 -7.25 -12.55
CA LEU A 63 18.87 -5.95 -12.88
C LEU A 63 18.34 -4.79 -12.01
N GLN A 64 17.05 -4.80 -11.66
CA GLN A 64 16.40 -3.78 -10.82
C GLN A 64 16.77 -3.99 -9.35
N GLN A 65 16.90 -5.25 -8.92
CA GLN A 65 17.44 -5.58 -7.60
C GLN A 65 18.92 -5.18 -7.48
N GLN A 66 19.73 -5.39 -8.53
CA GLN A 66 21.12 -4.95 -8.59
C GLN A 66 21.23 -3.42 -8.57
N GLN A 67 20.37 -2.71 -9.30
CA GLN A 67 20.33 -1.26 -9.30
C GLN A 67 19.93 -0.69 -7.93
N GLN A 68 19.02 -1.36 -7.22
CA GLN A 68 18.64 -0.99 -5.85
C GLN A 68 19.78 -1.22 -4.85
N GLN A 69 20.56 -2.30 -5.00
CA GLN A 69 21.78 -2.52 -4.19
C GLN A 69 22.87 -1.47 -4.45
N GLN A 70 23.05 -1.01 -5.70
CA GLN A 70 23.99 0.07 -6.00
C GLN A 70 23.59 1.39 -5.32
N GLN A 71 22.29 1.73 -5.30
CA GLN A 71 21.81 2.93 -4.62
C GLN A 71 22.10 2.88 -3.10
N GLN A 72 21.83 1.75 -2.44
CA GLN A 72 22.15 1.61 -1.01
C GLN A 72 23.65 1.72 -0.72
N ARG A 73 24.52 1.19 -1.61
CA ARG A 73 25.98 1.34 -1.46
C ARG A 73 26.43 2.79 -1.56
N GLN A 74 25.86 3.58 -2.48
CA GLN A 74 26.20 5.00 -2.60
C GLN A 74 25.79 5.79 -1.36
N GLU A 75 24.59 5.57 -0.82
CA GLU A 75 24.16 6.23 0.42
C GLU A 75 25.05 5.87 1.61
N GLN A 76 25.43 4.60 1.73
CA GLN A 76 26.32 4.17 2.79
C GLN A 76 27.73 4.78 2.67
N GLN A 77 28.26 4.93 1.44
CA GLN A 77 29.51 5.66 1.21
C GLN A 77 29.37 7.14 1.54
N GLN A 78 28.27 7.80 1.17
CA GLN A 78 28.04 9.19 1.55
C GLN A 78 27.97 9.37 3.07
N GLN A 79 27.27 8.48 3.78
CA GLN A 79 27.24 8.51 5.25
C GLN A 79 28.63 8.31 5.82
N GLN A 80 29.41 7.34 5.33
CA GLN A 80 30.80 7.17 5.78
C GLN A 80 31.66 8.40 5.49
N ARG A 81 31.44 9.07 4.36
CA ARG A 81 32.16 10.29 4.00
C ARG A 81 31.78 11.46 4.91
N LYS A 82 30.49 11.66 5.22
CA LYS A 82 30.01 12.62 6.23
C LYS A 82 30.59 12.28 7.60
N ARG A 83 30.56 11.00 7.99
CA ARG A 83 31.13 10.53 9.26
C ARG A 83 32.63 10.76 9.31
N ARG A 84 33.37 10.57 8.21
CA ARG A 84 34.80 10.91 8.10
C ARG A 84 35.07 12.41 8.03
N GLN A 85 34.16 13.23 7.50
CA GLN A 85 34.31 14.69 7.57
C GLN A 85 34.08 15.19 9.00
N HIS A 86 33.11 14.61 9.71
CA HIS A 86 32.88 14.90 11.13
C HIS A 86 33.96 14.32 12.06
N LEU A 87 34.44 13.09 11.83
CA LEU A 87 35.53 12.50 12.61
C LEU A 87 36.91 12.98 12.18
N GLY A 88 37.12 13.38 10.93
CA GLY A 88 38.40 13.86 10.40
C GLY A 88 38.69 15.31 10.80
N ALA A 89 37.67 16.05 11.22
CA ALA A 89 37.81 17.29 11.96
C ALA A 89 37.98 17.03 13.46
N VAL A 90 38.79 16.02 13.85
CA VAL A 90 39.33 16.03 15.22
C VAL A 90 40.09 17.34 15.31
N PRO A 91 39.68 18.30 16.16
CA PRO A 91 40.49 19.48 16.40
C PRO A 91 41.82 18.92 16.88
N THR A 92 42.88 19.07 16.10
CA THR A 92 44.24 18.73 16.53
C THR A 92 44.48 19.55 17.77
N ALA A 93 44.23 18.92 18.92
CA ALA A 93 44.40 19.52 20.22
C ALA A 93 45.84 20.00 20.23
N LYS A 94 45.99 21.32 20.24
CA LYS A 94 47.28 21.94 20.51
C LYS A 94 47.80 21.26 21.75
N LYS A 95 49.03 20.77 21.60
CA LYS A 95 49.84 20.07 22.57
C LYS A 95 50.10 21.03 23.74
N GLU A 96 49.09 21.24 24.58
CA GLU A 96 49.25 21.96 25.82
C GLU A 96 49.66 20.97 26.90
N THR A 97 50.86 21.28 27.39
CA THR A 97 51.63 20.65 28.46
C THR A 97 50.80 20.34 29.70
N PRO A 98 51.02 19.16 30.34
CA PRO A 98 50.34 18.80 31.57
C PRO A 98 50.95 19.51 32.78
N CYS A 99 50.19 20.38 33.42
CA CYS A 99 50.35 20.77 34.82
C CYS A 99 48.95 20.69 35.44
N SER A 100 48.67 19.65 36.23
CA SER A 100 48.79 19.64 37.70
C SER A 100 47.90 20.67 38.40
N THR A 101 47.28 20.18 39.48
CA THR A 101 46.34 20.83 40.43
C THR A 101 44.92 20.97 39.86
N GLY A 102 43.92 20.27 40.36
CA GLY A 102 43.62 20.06 41.78
C GLY A 102 42.47 20.99 42.15
N ASP A 103 41.47 20.44 42.84
CA ASP A 103 40.38 21.10 43.55
C ASP A 103 39.01 21.29 42.84
N THR A 104 38.05 20.50 43.36
CA THR A 104 36.75 20.88 43.96
C THR A 104 36.04 22.11 43.35
N SER A 105 34.73 22.18 43.09
CA SER A 105 33.57 21.61 43.77
C SER A 105 32.29 21.98 42.99
N SER A 106 31.21 21.26 43.29
CA SER A 106 29.79 21.45 42.98
C SER A 106 29.27 22.89 42.82
N GLY A 107 28.20 23.07 42.04
CA GLY A 107 27.29 24.19 42.28
C GLY A 107 26.38 24.60 41.11
N ASP A 108 25.17 24.06 41.13
CA ASP A 108 23.87 24.67 40.79
C ASP A 108 23.74 25.77 39.71
N SER A 109 22.95 25.44 38.69
CA SER A 109 22.36 26.37 37.74
C SER A 109 21.00 26.87 38.22
N SER A 110 20.98 27.99 38.93
CA SER A 110 19.74 28.77 39.14
C SER A 110 20.05 30.24 39.43
N SER A 111 20.39 30.99 38.38
CA SER A 111 20.67 32.43 38.47
C SER A 111 19.93 33.21 37.39
N LYS A 112 18.62 33.41 37.60
CA LYS A 112 17.83 34.45 36.91
C LYS A 112 17.12 35.45 37.83
N GLU A 113 17.26 35.36 39.15
CA GLU A 113 16.53 36.27 40.07
C GLU A 113 17.38 37.24 40.90
N VAL A 114 18.72 37.22 40.78
CA VAL A 114 19.58 38.04 41.66
C VAL A 114 19.84 39.47 41.16
N SER A 115 19.31 39.85 39.98
CA SER A 115 19.61 41.17 39.37
C SER A 115 18.83 42.34 39.98
N ALA A 116 17.77 42.12 40.76
CA ALA A 116 16.98 43.21 41.34
C ALA A 116 17.43 43.58 42.77
N ALA A 117 17.96 42.62 43.54
CA ALA A 117 18.37 42.86 44.93
C ALA A 117 19.68 43.65 45.06
N ALA A 118 20.60 43.51 44.09
CA ALA A 118 21.89 44.21 44.13
C ALA A 118 21.77 45.73 43.91
N ALA A 119 20.77 46.18 43.13
CA ALA A 119 20.55 47.61 42.89
C ALA A 119 20.01 48.36 44.12
N ALA A 120 19.21 47.69 44.97
CA ALA A 120 18.68 48.28 46.20
C ALA A 120 19.75 48.43 47.29
N ALA A 121 20.70 47.48 47.38
CA ALA A 121 21.80 47.55 48.34
C ALA A 121 22.80 48.69 48.00
N ALA A 122 23.03 48.96 46.71
CA ALA A 122 23.89 50.05 46.28
C ALA A 122 23.30 51.45 46.61
N ALA A 123 21.98 51.61 46.51
CA ALA A 123 21.30 52.86 46.87
C ALA A 123 21.33 53.13 48.39
N ALA A 124 21.22 52.09 49.23
CA ALA A 124 21.31 52.22 50.68
C ALA A 124 22.73 52.59 51.16
N ALA A 125 23.77 52.05 50.50
CA ALA A 125 25.15 52.40 50.80
C ALA A 125 25.49 53.85 50.41
N ALA A 126 24.93 54.36 49.32
CA ALA A 126 25.11 55.76 48.91
C ALA A 126 24.45 56.75 49.88
N ALA A 127 23.30 56.39 50.47
CA ALA A 127 22.64 57.22 51.48
C ALA A 127 23.39 57.24 52.82
N ALA A 128 24.05 56.14 53.21
CA ALA A 128 24.86 56.08 54.42
C ALA A 128 26.17 56.88 54.30
N ALA A 129 26.77 56.93 53.11
CA ALA A 129 27.99 57.71 52.86
C ALA A 129 27.76 59.23 52.84
N ALA A 130 26.54 59.69 52.52
CA ALA A 130 26.19 61.11 52.59
C ALA A 130 26.01 61.62 54.03
N ALA A 131 25.74 60.73 54.99
CA ALA A 131 25.52 61.11 56.39
C ALA A 131 26.81 61.25 57.22
N THR A 132 27.96 60.82 56.71
CA THR A 132 29.25 60.89 57.44
C THR A 132 30.18 61.99 56.94
N ALA A 133 29.75 62.79 55.96
CA ALA A 133 30.57 63.85 55.36
C ALA A 133 30.55 65.19 56.13
N ASP A 134 29.79 65.31 57.22
CA ASP A 134 29.61 66.60 57.94
C ASP A 134 30.36 66.66 59.30
N ALA A 135 31.28 65.73 59.56
CA ALA A 135 31.96 65.62 60.86
C ALA A 135 33.51 65.60 60.81
N ALA A 136 34.13 65.89 59.67
CA ALA A 136 35.59 65.88 59.55
C ALA A 136 36.11 67.08 58.77
N ALA A 137 35.84 68.27 59.30
CA ALA A 137 36.51 69.51 58.93
C ALA A 137 37.38 69.94 60.12
N ASP A 138 38.53 69.29 60.27
CA ASP A 138 39.76 69.92 60.76
C ASP A 138 40.86 68.85 60.83
N ASP A 139 41.94 69.15 60.11
CA ASP A 139 43.32 68.69 60.32
C ASP A 139 43.95 67.77 59.24
N ALA A 140 45.16 68.18 58.82
CA ALA A 140 46.16 67.56 57.94
C ALA A 140 46.01 67.62 56.38
N PRO A 141 46.72 68.54 55.69
CA PRO A 141 46.72 68.67 54.21
C PRO A 141 47.85 67.93 53.44
N GLU A 142 48.73 67.12 54.06
CA GLU A 142 49.91 66.57 53.35
C GLU A 142 49.84 65.09 52.91
N THR A 143 48.83 64.32 53.33
CA THR A 143 48.69 62.89 52.95
C THR A 143 47.78 62.64 51.74
N ALA A 144 47.10 63.68 51.23
CA ALA A 144 46.17 63.58 50.10
C ALA A 144 46.88 63.39 48.73
N ALA A 145 48.12 63.87 48.58
CA ALA A 145 48.85 63.81 47.30
C ALA A 145 49.38 62.40 46.96
N THR A 146 49.68 61.57 47.96
CA THR A 146 50.15 60.18 47.74
C THR A 146 49.01 59.19 47.53
N ALA A 147 47.84 59.42 48.14
CA ALA A 147 46.63 58.64 47.91
C ALA A 147 46.09 58.82 46.47
N ALA A 148 46.15 60.04 45.91
CA ALA A 148 45.75 60.30 44.53
C ALA A 148 46.65 59.57 43.49
N ALA A 149 47.94 59.39 43.78
CA ALA A 149 48.86 58.67 42.89
C ALA A 149 48.66 57.14 42.92
N ALA A 150 48.17 56.58 44.03
CA ALA A 150 47.82 55.16 44.14
C ALA A 150 46.52 54.82 43.38
N ALA A 151 45.50 55.68 43.47
CA ALA A 151 44.23 55.51 42.76
C ALA A 151 44.38 55.52 41.22
N VAL A 152 45.37 56.26 40.70
CA VAL A 152 45.68 56.29 39.24
C VAL A 152 46.39 55.01 38.76
N ARG A 153 47.04 54.24 39.65
CA ARG A 153 47.68 52.96 39.28
C ARG A 153 46.68 51.81 39.26
N GLU A 154 45.69 51.82 40.16
CA GLU A 154 44.66 50.77 40.24
C GLU A 154 43.69 50.83 39.04
N THR A 155 43.28 52.05 38.65
CA THR A 155 42.45 52.27 37.44
C THR A 155 43.15 51.90 36.12
N LYS A 156 44.49 51.86 36.08
CA LYS A 156 45.26 51.40 34.91
C LYS A 156 45.32 49.87 34.78
N ALA A 157 45.09 49.12 35.86
CA ALA A 157 45.05 47.66 35.81
C ALA A 157 43.70 47.16 35.25
N GLU A 158 42.59 47.73 35.72
CA GLU A 158 41.23 47.33 35.29
C GLU A 158 40.95 47.64 33.81
N THR A 159 41.54 48.73 33.29
CA THR A 159 41.40 49.08 31.86
C THR A 159 42.15 48.12 30.93
N ARG A 160 43.20 47.43 31.40
CA ARG A 160 43.91 46.41 30.61
C ARG A 160 43.10 45.11 30.49
N ASP A 161 42.44 44.69 31.56
CA ASP A 161 41.63 43.47 31.53
C ASP A 161 40.33 43.67 30.73
N ALA A 162 39.73 44.85 30.79
CA ALA A 162 38.60 45.21 29.92
C ALA A 162 38.98 45.27 28.43
N ALA A 163 40.18 45.81 28.12
CA ALA A 163 40.67 45.84 26.74
C ALA A 163 41.02 44.44 26.20
N ALA A 164 41.58 43.55 27.04
CA ALA A 164 41.85 42.17 26.68
C ALA A 164 40.55 41.36 26.46
N ALA A 165 39.52 41.59 27.27
CA ALA A 165 38.20 40.97 27.09
C ALA A 165 37.51 41.46 25.79
N ALA A 166 37.61 42.74 25.45
CA ALA A 166 37.06 43.29 24.20
C ALA A 166 37.80 42.76 22.95
N ALA A 167 39.11 42.54 23.04
CA ALA A 167 39.91 41.93 21.97
C ALA A 167 39.62 40.42 21.80
N ALA A 168 39.29 39.70 22.87
CA ALA A 168 38.87 38.30 22.81
C ALA A 168 37.47 38.14 22.18
N ALA A 169 36.54 39.05 22.49
CA ALA A 169 35.17 39.02 21.96
C ALA A 169 35.10 39.24 20.42
N THR A 170 36.07 39.94 19.83
CA THR A 170 36.11 40.21 18.39
C THR A 170 36.66 39.06 17.53
N GLN A 171 37.26 38.03 18.14
CA GLN A 171 37.76 36.86 17.38
C GLN A 171 36.69 35.79 17.14
N GLN A 172 35.64 35.72 17.94
CA GLN A 172 34.60 34.68 17.79
C GLN A 172 33.62 34.93 16.64
N THR A 173 33.51 36.14 16.09
CA THR A 173 32.59 36.46 14.99
C THR A 173 33.20 36.30 13.60
N ARG A 174 34.49 35.99 13.49
CA ARG A 174 35.17 35.76 12.20
C ARG A 174 35.05 34.31 11.72
N PHE A 175 33.86 33.72 11.83
CA PHE A 175 33.53 32.65 10.89
C PHE A 175 33.70 33.25 9.50
N SER A 176 34.74 32.82 8.80
CA SER A 176 35.14 33.42 7.54
C SER A 176 33.93 33.36 6.61
N PRO A 177 33.53 34.44 5.90
CA PRO A 177 32.38 34.42 5.00
C PRO A 177 32.45 33.26 3.97
N LYS A 178 33.66 32.77 3.67
CA LYS A 178 33.89 31.53 2.90
C LYS A 178 33.28 30.27 3.54
N GLN A 179 33.32 30.13 4.87
CA GLN A 179 32.76 28.99 5.59
C GLN A 179 31.23 29.02 5.59
N GLN A 180 30.62 30.21 5.70
CA GLN A 180 29.18 30.40 5.49
C GLN A 180 28.76 30.08 4.06
N GLN A 181 29.55 30.50 3.06
CA GLN A 181 29.28 30.18 1.65
C GLN A 181 29.38 28.67 1.36
N GLN A 182 30.36 27.98 1.96
CA GLN A 182 30.47 26.51 1.84
C GLN A 182 29.28 25.79 2.48
N GLN A 183 28.79 26.26 3.64
CA GLN A 183 27.58 25.68 4.24
C GLN A 183 26.34 25.89 3.36
N GLN A 184 26.17 27.06 2.75
CA GLN A 184 25.06 27.29 1.81
C GLN A 184 25.14 26.40 0.57
N GLN A 185 26.33 26.21 -0.02
CA GLN A 185 26.50 25.29 -1.15
C GLN A 185 26.20 23.84 -0.76
N GLN A 186 26.61 23.39 0.44
CA GLN A 186 26.25 22.06 0.90
C GLN A 186 24.74 21.88 1.13
N GLN A 187 24.05 22.91 1.64
CA GLN A 187 22.59 22.85 1.77
C GLN A 187 21.89 22.81 0.41
N GLN A 188 22.34 23.58 -0.59
CA GLN A 188 21.78 23.51 -1.94
C GLN A 188 22.01 22.14 -2.60
N GLN A 189 23.19 21.55 -2.44
CA GLN A 189 23.45 20.20 -2.94
C GLN A 189 22.55 19.16 -2.26
N GLN A 190 22.35 19.24 -0.94
CA GLN A 190 21.42 18.33 -0.26
C GLN A 190 19.98 18.50 -0.73
N GLN A 191 19.52 19.73 -1.00
CA GLN A 191 18.17 19.94 -1.55
C GLN A 191 18.03 19.37 -2.98
N GLN A 192 19.05 19.52 -3.83
CA GLN A 192 19.03 18.93 -5.17
C GLN A 192 19.02 17.40 -5.13
N GLU A 193 19.83 16.78 -4.26
CA GLU A 193 19.81 15.32 -4.08
C GLU A 193 18.44 14.84 -3.57
N GLN A 194 17.81 15.59 -2.66
CA GLN A 194 16.50 15.23 -2.13
C GLN A 194 15.39 15.36 -3.19
N GLN A 195 15.46 16.37 -4.07
CA GLN A 195 14.56 16.47 -5.22
C GLN A 195 14.77 15.35 -6.24
N GLN A 196 16.03 14.97 -6.53
CA GLN A 196 16.28 13.84 -7.42
C GLN A 196 15.77 12.52 -6.82
N GLN A 197 15.91 12.31 -5.51
CA GLN A 197 15.31 11.14 -4.87
C GLN A 197 13.79 11.16 -4.96
N GLN A 198 13.12 12.30 -4.76
CA GLN A 198 11.66 12.38 -4.92
C GLN A 198 11.23 12.13 -6.37
N GLN A 199 11.98 12.63 -7.36
CA GLN A 199 11.70 12.37 -8.78
C GLN A 199 11.98 10.92 -9.19
N GLN A 200 12.89 10.21 -8.52
CA GLN A 200 13.09 8.77 -8.75
C GLN A 200 12.07 7.90 -7.99
N GLN A 201 11.53 8.40 -6.87
CA GLN A 201 10.50 7.68 -6.12
C GLN A 201 9.09 7.85 -6.73
N GLN A 202 8.76 9.00 -7.33
CA GLN A 202 7.48 9.20 -8.03
C GLN A 202 7.16 8.12 -9.10
N PRO A 203 8.07 7.80 -10.04
CA PRO A 203 7.80 6.76 -11.03
C PRO A 203 7.66 5.38 -10.37
N ARG A 204 8.43 5.08 -9.31
CA ARG A 204 8.28 3.81 -8.58
C ARG A 204 6.90 3.67 -7.91
N VAL A 205 6.32 4.76 -7.43
CA VAL A 205 4.96 4.75 -6.87
C VAL A 205 3.91 4.64 -7.96
N CYS A 206 4.10 5.32 -9.10
CA CYS A 206 3.18 5.29 -10.22
C CYS A 206 3.12 3.91 -10.90
N HIS A 207 4.27 3.24 -11.09
CA HIS A 207 4.31 1.91 -11.71
C HIS A 207 3.66 0.81 -10.88
N LYS A 208 3.74 0.87 -9.54
CA LYS A 208 3.07 -0.11 -8.67
C LYS A 208 1.55 0.00 -8.76
N ALA A 209 1.02 1.21 -8.81
CA ALA A 209 -0.42 1.43 -8.95
C ALA A 209 -0.94 0.91 -10.30
N ALA A 210 -0.22 1.18 -11.40
CA ALA A 210 -0.61 0.69 -12.72
C ALA A 210 -0.57 -0.84 -12.83
N ALA A 211 0.42 -1.49 -12.19
CA ALA A 211 0.51 -2.95 -12.16
C ALA A 211 -0.62 -3.60 -11.32
N GLU A 212 -0.99 -3.00 -10.19
CA GLU A 212 -2.13 -3.46 -9.38
C GLU A 212 -3.46 -3.31 -10.16
N GLU A 213 -3.64 -2.21 -10.90
CA GLU A 213 -4.85 -1.98 -11.71
C GLU A 213 -5.00 -3.03 -12.82
N THR A 214 -3.91 -3.37 -13.51
CA THR A 214 -3.94 -4.43 -14.54
C THR A 214 -4.23 -5.80 -13.96
N GLN A 215 -3.71 -6.10 -12.77
CA GLN A 215 -4.00 -7.38 -12.10
C GLN A 215 -5.48 -7.50 -11.70
N ILE A 216 -6.10 -6.41 -11.24
CA ILE A 216 -7.53 -6.38 -10.89
C ILE A 216 -8.41 -6.62 -12.12
N LEU A 217 -8.11 -5.97 -13.25
CA LEU A 217 -8.85 -6.17 -14.50
C LEU A 217 -8.77 -7.62 -14.98
N GLN A 218 -7.58 -8.23 -14.93
CA GLN A 218 -7.41 -9.63 -15.30
C GLN A 218 -8.19 -10.58 -14.38
N GLN A 219 -8.28 -10.27 -13.09
CA GLN A 219 -9.08 -11.05 -12.14
C GLN A 219 -10.58 -10.92 -12.43
N GLN A 220 -11.05 -9.72 -12.79
CA GLN A 220 -12.43 -9.50 -13.21
C GLN A 220 -12.78 -10.31 -14.46
N GLU A 221 -11.91 -10.30 -15.47
CA GLU A 221 -12.12 -11.06 -16.72
C GLU A 221 -12.22 -12.56 -16.44
N LYS A 222 -11.30 -13.12 -15.64
CA LYS A 222 -11.36 -14.52 -15.22
C LYS A 222 -12.64 -14.85 -14.46
N CYS A 223 -13.10 -13.95 -13.59
CA CYS A 223 -14.33 -14.14 -12.83
C CYS A 223 -15.55 -14.15 -13.77
N LEU A 224 -15.64 -13.20 -14.70
CA LEU A 224 -16.70 -13.15 -15.71
C LEU A 224 -16.72 -14.41 -16.58
N GLN A 225 -15.55 -14.90 -17.00
CA GLN A 225 -15.46 -16.12 -17.80
C GLN A 225 -15.93 -17.35 -17.04
N LEU A 226 -15.55 -17.49 -15.76
CA LEU A 226 -16.05 -18.55 -14.88
C LEU A 226 -17.57 -18.47 -14.69
N THR A 227 -18.11 -17.25 -14.50
CA THR A 227 -19.56 -17.04 -14.39
C THR A 227 -20.27 -17.42 -15.69
N ALA A 228 -19.75 -17.03 -16.85
CA ALA A 228 -20.33 -17.37 -18.14
C ALA A 228 -20.34 -18.90 -18.38
N ASN A 229 -19.24 -19.58 -18.07
CA ASN A 229 -19.14 -21.04 -18.19
C ASN A 229 -20.12 -21.76 -17.24
N SER A 230 -20.27 -21.27 -16.01
CA SER A 230 -21.23 -21.79 -15.04
C SER A 230 -22.68 -21.66 -15.52
N LEU A 231 -23.04 -20.49 -16.07
CA LEU A 231 -24.37 -20.25 -16.64
C LEU A 231 -24.65 -21.14 -17.85
N LEU A 232 -23.67 -21.33 -18.74
CA LEU A 232 -23.79 -22.22 -19.89
C LEU A 232 -24.06 -23.66 -19.44
N LEU A 233 -23.33 -24.15 -18.43
CA LEU A 233 -23.52 -25.49 -17.87
C LEU A 233 -24.93 -25.64 -17.26
N LEU A 234 -25.41 -24.63 -16.53
CA LEU A 234 -26.75 -24.62 -15.95
C LEU A 234 -27.85 -24.69 -17.02
N LEU A 235 -27.70 -23.94 -18.12
CA LEU A 235 -28.63 -23.98 -19.26
C LEU A 235 -28.64 -25.35 -19.94
N LEU A 236 -27.47 -25.98 -20.07
CA LEU A 236 -27.34 -27.30 -20.68
C LEU A 236 -28.01 -28.38 -19.82
N LEU A 237 -27.84 -28.31 -18.50
CA LEU A 237 -28.55 -29.17 -17.54
C LEU A 237 -30.07 -28.97 -17.59
N LEU A 238 -30.53 -27.71 -17.70
CA LEU A 238 -31.95 -27.40 -17.81
C LEU A 238 -32.57 -27.97 -19.10
N ARG A 239 -31.87 -27.87 -20.23
CA ARG A 239 -32.31 -28.50 -21.48
C ARG A 239 -32.36 -30.02 -21.37
N LEU A 240 -31.36 -30.64 -20.75
CA LEU A 240 -31.35 -32.09 -20.55
C LEU A 240 -32.54 -32.53 -19.69
N GLN A 241 -32.84 -31.79 -18.61
CA GLN A 241 -34.01 -32.05 -17.78
C GLN A 241 -35.33 -31.91 -18.58
N GLN A 242 -35.42 -30.90 -19.44
CA GLN A 242 -36.59 -30.69 -20.30
C GLN A 242 -36.75 -31.84 -21.30
N GLN A 243 -35.66 -32.31 -21.90
CA GLN A 243 -35.67 -33.46 -22.81
C GLN A 243 -36.13 -34.73 -22.10
N GLN A 244 -35.59 -35.01 -20.90
CA GLN A 244 -36.03 -36.14 -20.08
C GLN A 244 -37.53 -36.08 -19.75
N LYS A 245 -38.06 -34.88 -19.47
CA LYS A 245 -39.50 -34.70 -19.24
C LYS A 245 -40.33 -34.97 -20.50
N GLN A 246 -39.86 -34.55 -21.68
CA GLN A 246 -40.53 -34.84 -22.96
C GLN A 246 -40.53 -36.33 -23.27
N GLU A 247 -39.40 -37.02 -23.07
CA GLU A 247 -39.31 -38.48 -23.25
C GLU A 247 -40.24 -39.23 -22.29
N HIS A 248 -40.29 -38.83 -21.02
CA HIS A 248 -41.21 -39.42 -20.05
C HIS A 248 -42.69 -39.20 -20.45
N GLN A 249 -43.03 -38.02 -20.96
CA GLN A 249 -44.38 -37.72 -21.43
C GLN A 249 -44.76 -38.54 -22.68
N LEU A 250 -43.81 -38.73 -23.61
CA LEU A 250 -44.00 -39.62 -24.76
C LEU A 250 -44.16 -41.08 -24.35
N LEU A 251 -43.37 -41.56 -23.38
CA LEU A 251 -43.52 -42.91 -22.84
C LEU A 251 -44.89 -43.10 -22.17
N LEU A 252 -45.39 -42.11 -21.43
CA LEU A 252 -46.74 -42.16 -20.86
C LEU A 252 -47.83 -42.17 -21.94
N GLN A 253 -47.69 -41.39 -23.02
CA GLN A 253 -48.63 -41.42 -24.15
C GLN A 253 -48.60 -42.76 -24.90
N LEU A 254 -47.43 -43.39 -25.03
CA LEU A 254 -47.28 -44.72 -25.60
C LEU A 254 -47.87 -45.82 -24.70
N LEU A 255 -47.84 -45.64 -23.38
CA LEU A 255 -48.46 -46.57 -22.43
C LEU A 255 -49.98 -46.41 -22.31
N GLN A 256 -50.54 -45.21 -22.52
CA GLN A 256 -51.99 -44.98 -22.42
C GLN A 256 -52.87 -45.92 -23.28
N PRO A 257 -52.59 -46.19 -24.57
CA PRO A 257 -53.43 -47.06 -25.39
C PRO A 257 -53.36 -48.55 -25.00
N LEU A 258 -52.36 -48.97 -24.22
CA LEU A 258 -52.30 -50.31 -23.64
C LEU A 258 -53.20 -50.47 -22.41
N GLY A 259 -53.85 -49.40 -21.95
CA GLY A 259 -54.70 -49.39 -20.76
C GLY A 259 -56.17 -49.68 -21.01
N ASP A 260 -56.65 -49.77 -22.26
CA ASP A 260 -58.06 -50.10 -22.54
C ASP A 260 -58.27 -51.62 -22.38
N PRO A 261 -58.89 -52.08 -21.28
CA PRO A 261 -59.06 -53.51 -21.02
C PRO A 261 -59.91 -54.19 -22.09
N ASP A 262 -60.82 -53.46 -22.73
CA ASP A 262 -61.67 -53.96 -23.80
C ASP A 262 -60.88 -54.17 -25.10
N ALA A 263 -59.92 -53.30 -25.42
CA ALA A 263 -59.04 -53.49 -26.57
C ALA A 263 -58.09 -54.68 -26.36
N ILE A 264 -57.60 -54.87 -25.13
CA ILE A 264 -56.79 -56.03 -24.75
C ILE A 264 -57.62 -57.31 -24.81
N GLN A 265 -58.85 -57.32 -24.29
CA GLN A 265 -59.75 -58.47 -24.39
C GLN A 265 -60.13 -58.78 -25.83
N ALA A 266 -60.40 -57.77 -26.66
CA ALA A 266 -60.70 -57.95 -28.07
C ALA A 266 -59.50 -58.52 -28.84
N ALA A 267 -58.28 -58.00 -28.59
CA ALA A 267 -57.06 -58.52 -29.19
C ALA A 267 -56.74 -59.96 -28.73
N ALA A 268 -56.93 -60.26 -27.43
CA ALA A 268 -56.76 -61.60 -26.90
C ALA A 268 -57.79 -62.58 -27.48
N ALA A 269 -59.05 -62.17 -27.63
CA ALA A 269 -60.10 -62.96 -28.28
C ALA A 269 -59.80 -63.21 -29.76
N ALA A 270 -59.32 -62.21 -30.49
CA ALA A 270 -58.90 -62.35 -31.89
C ALA A 270 -57.70 -63.30 -32.04
N ALA A 271 -56.70 -63.20 -31.16
CA ALA A 271 -55.56 -64.10 -31.15
C ALA A 271 -55.97 -65.55 -30.83
N ALA A 272 -56.88 -65.75 -29.87
CA ALA A 272 -57.44 -67.06 -29.55
C ALA A 272 -58.21 -67.66 -30.74
N ALA A 273 -58.99 -66.84 -31.45
CA ALA A 273 -59.70 -67.26 -32.66
C ALA A 273 -58.73 -67.66 -33.78
N ALA A 274 -57.66 -66.88 -34.01
CA ALA A 274 -56.64 -67.20 -35.01
C ALA A 274 -55.91 -68.52 -34.69
N ALA A 275 -55.53 -68.74 -33.42
CA ALA A 275 -54.92 -69.99 -32.99
C ALA A 275 -55.84 -71.20 -33.20
N ALA A 276 -57.14 -71.05 -32.93
CA ALA A 276 -58.13 -72.10 -33.19
C ALA A 276 -58.25 -72.42 -34.70
N THR A 277 -58.23 -71.40 -35.57
CA THR A 277 -58.24 -71.61 -37.03
C THR A 277 -56.97 -72.29 -37.54
N ALA A 278 -55.80 -71.95 -37.00
CA ALA A 278 -54.54 -72.60 -37.36
C ALA A 278 -54.52 -74.07 -36.91
N ALA A 279 -55.02 -74.37 -35.72
CA ALA A 279 -55.12 -75.75 -35.23
C ALA A 279 -56.09 -76.60 -36.08
N THR A 280 -57.22 -76.03 -36.51
CA THR A 280 -58.15 -76.72 -37.41
C THR A 280 -57.58 -76.90 -38.82
N ALA A 281 -56.85 -75.92 -39.36
CA ALA A 281 -56.13 -76.06 -40.63
C ALA A 281 -55.04 -77.14 -40.55
N ALA A 282 -54.29 -77.21 -39.46
CA ALA A 282 -53.29 -78.26 -39.25
C ALA A 282 -53.93 -79.66 -39.12
N ALA A 283 -55.05 -79.76 -38.40
CA ALA A 283 -55.78 -81.02 -38.26
C ALA A 283 -56.38 -81.51 -39.59
N THR A 284 -56.91 -80.60 -40.40
CA THR A 284 -57.45 -80.94 -41.74
C THR A 284 -56.34 -81.36 -42.70
N ALA A 285 -55.20 -80.64 -42.72
CA ALA A 285 -54.03 -81.05 -43.50
C ALA A 285 -53.50 -82.44 -43.09
N ALA A 286 -53.46 -82.74 -41.78
CA ALA A 286 -53.06 -84.05 -41.29
C ALA A 286 -54.05 -85.16 -41.70
N ALA A 287 -55.36 -84.89 -41.66
CA ALA A 287 -56.38 -85.83 -42.08
C ALA A 287 -56.36 -86.11 -43.60
N GLU A 288 -55.99 -85.11 -44.41
CA GLU A 288 -55.82 -85.27 -45.86
C GLU A 288 -54.57 -86.09 -46.21
N ALA A 289 -53.46 -85.87 -45.49
CA ALA A 289 -52.24 -86.67 -45.62
C ALA A 289 -52.43 -88.16 -45.25
N LEU A 290 -53.41 -88.48 -44.39
CA LEU A 290 -53.78 -89.87 -44.06
C LEU A 290 -54.61 -90.55 -45.15
N LYS A 291 -55.23 -89.79 -46.06
CA LYS A 291 -56.05 -90.33 -47.16
C LYS A 291 -55.27 -90.62 -48.42
N THR A 292 -54.03 -90.18 -48.53
CA THR A 292 -53.15 -90.53 -49.66
C THR A 292 -52.59 -91.94 -49.43
N PRO A 293 -53.04 -92.96 -50.19
CA PRO A 293 -52.50 -94.30 -50.06
C PRO A 293 -51.02 -94.27 -50.47
N SER A 294 -50.16 -94.74 -49.57
CA SER A 294 -48.77 -95.06 -49.88
C SER A 294 -48.78 -96.17 -50.93
N GLY A 295 -48.56 -95.79 -52.18
CA GLY A 295 -48.36 -96.71 -53.30
C GLY A 295 -47.11 -97.57 -53.12
#